data_AF-A0A8J2AHC4-F1
#
_entry.id   AF-A0A8J2AHC4-F1
#
_cell.length_a   1.000
_cell.length_b   1.000
_cell.length_c   1.000
_cell.angle_alpha   90.00
_cell.angle_beta   90.00
_cell.angle_gamma   90.00
#
_symmetry.space_group_name_H-M   'P 1'
#
loop_
_entity.id
_entity.type
_entity.pdbx_description
1 polymer ?
#
loop_
_entity_poly.entity_id
_entity_poly.type
_entity_poly.pdbx_seq_one_letter_code
_entity_poly.pdbx_strand_id
1 'polypeptide(L)'
;MDALGGLLRTAYGAFITPRMTAFGRVNVIKAGTFCRTVVWPCCVPLLLHQYIRGRDRDFYALELLAYKAKAERISDYFDCKKGVVGGHWRMQKDMEIIFNGVNGK
;
A
#
# COMPACT_ATOMS: atom_id res chain seq x y z
N MET A 1 -13.32 8.74 -23.50
CA MET A 1 -12.26 7.73 -23.22
C MET A 1 -11.09 7.83 -24.22
N ASP A 2 -11.11 8.79 -25.14
CA ASP A 2 -10.16 8.91 -26.26
C ASP A 2 -8.83 9.55 -25.88
N ALA A 3 -8.81 10.41 -24.85
CA ALA A 3 -7.59 11.06 -24.35
C ALA A 3 -6.62 10.04 -23.71
N LEU A 4 -7.14 9.00 -23.06
CA LEU A 4 -6.33 7.95 -22.44
C LEU A 4 -5.67 7.05 -23.49
N GLY A 5 -6.35 6.80 -24.61
CA GLY A 5 -5.81 6.04 -25.74
C GLY A 5 -4.67 6.77 -26.47
N GLY A 6 -4.79 8.09 -26.64
CA GLY A 6 -3.70 8.93 -27.17
C GLY A 6 -2.49 9.00 -26.24
N LEU A 7 -2.73 9.07 -24.93
CA LEU A 7 -1.68 9.13 -23.90
C LEU A 7 -0.97 7.77 -23.73
N LEU A 8 -1.71 6.66 -23.81
CA LEU A 8 -1.14 5.31 -23.83
C LEU A 8 -0.35 5.05 -25.11
N ARG A 9 -0.81 5.53 -26.28
CA ARG A 9 -0.09 5.36 -27.54
C ARG A 9 1.18 6.20 -27.62
N THR A 10 1.17 7.40 -27.04
CA THR A 10 2.36 8.26 -26.93
C THR A 10 3.35 7.74 -25.87
N ALA A 11 2.87 7.24 -24.73
CA ALA A 11 3.70 6.53 -23.76
C ALA A 11 4.31 5.25 -24.37
N TYR A 12 3.50 4.45 -25.07
CA TYR A 12 3.96 3.23 -25.75
C TYR A 12 4.98 3.54 -26.85
N GLY A 13 4.81 4.64 -27.60
CA GLY A 13 5.80 5.12 -28.58
C GLY A 13 7.07 5.74 -27.97
N ALA A 14 6.97 6.36 -26.79
CA ALA A 14 8.12 6.89 -26.06
C ALA A 14 9.02 5.75 -25.50
N PHE A 15 8.41 4.64 -25.08
CA PHE A 15 9.14 3.45 -24.65
C PHE A 15 9.58 2.55 -25.81
N ILE A 16 8.89 2.59 -26.95
CA ILE A 16 9.22 1.83 -28.17
C ILE A 16 9.55 2.82 -29.30
N THR A 17 10.73 3.44 -29.23
CA THR A 17 11.31 4.12 -30.40
C THR A 17 12.76 3.66 -30.61
N PRO A 18 13.11 3.18 -31.81
CA PRO A 18 14.51 2.85 -32.16
C PRO A 18 15.35 4.11 -32.47
N ARG A 19 14.79 5.33 -32.35
CA ARG A 19 15.40 6.61 -32.77
C ARG A 19 15.90 7.49 -31.63
N MET A 20 16.39 6.92 -30.53
CA MET A 20 17.21 7.70 -29.59
C MET A 20 18.60 7.90 -30.19
N THR A 21 19.17 9.11 -30.02
CA THR A 21 20.60 9.34 -30.25
C THR A 21 21.42 8.34 -29.44
N ALA A 22 22.66 8.05 -29.85
CA ALA A 22 23.51 7.09 -29.15
C ALA A 22 23.61 7.38 -27.63
N PHE A 23 23.64 8.67 -27.27
CA PHE A 23 23.61 9.14 -25.88
C PHE A 23 22.31 8.82 -25.13
N GLY A 24 21.14 8.95 -25.77
CA GLY A 24 19.85 8.61 -25.16
C GLY A 24 19.72 7.13 -24.81
N ARG A 25 20.18 6.24 -25.70
CA ARG A 25 20.16 4.78 -25.46
C ARG A 25 21.02 4.39 -24.26
N VAL A 26 22.22 4.97 -24.14
CA VAL A 26 23.13 4.69 -23.01
C VAL A 26 22.52 5.12 -21.69
N ASN A 27 21.82 6.26 -21.63
CA ASN A 27 21.17 6.72 -20.40
C ASN A 27 19.99 5.84 -19.99
N VAL A 28 19.18 5.35 -20.94
CA VAL A 28 18.10 4.39 -20.63
C VAL A 28 18.66 3.06 -20.12
N ILE A 29 19.75 2.56 -20.72
CA ILE A 29 20.41 1.33 -20.25
C ILE A 29 20.98 1.55 -18.84
N LYS A 30 21.65 2.68 -18.58
CA LYS A 30 22.16 3.03 -17.25
C LYS A 30 21.03 3.11 -16.22
N ALA A 31 19.90 3.74 -16.56
CA ALA A 31 18.74 3.83 -15.69
C ALA A 31 18.11 2.44 -15.43
N GLY A 32 17.99 1.60 -16.46
CA GLY A 32 17.49 0.23 -16.34
C GLY A 32 18.39 -0.65 -15.47
N THR A 33 19.71 -0.53 -15.62
CA THR A 33 20.68 -1.23 -14.78
C THR A 33 20.61 -0.75 -13.34
N PHE A 34 20.56 0.57 -13.09
CA PHE A 34 20.41 1.14 -11.75
C PHE A 34 19.12 0.66 -11.06
N CYS A 35 18.01 0.58 -11.80
CA CYS A 35 16.75 0.06 -11.26
C CYS A 35 16.87 -1.41 -10.81
N ARG A 36 17.59 -2.25 -11.57
CA ARG A 36 17.81 -3.66 -11.23
C ARG A 36 18.82 -3.87 -10.10
N THR A 37 19.88 -3.06 -10.06
CA THR A 37 21.00 -3.28 -9.13
C THR A 37 20.90 -2.51 -7.82
N VAL A 38 20.16 -1.41 -7.79
CA VAL A 38 20.07 -0.54 -6.60
C VAL A 38 18.63 -0.44 -6.12
N VAL A 39 17.69 -0.10 -7.01
CA VAL A 39 16.29 0.16 -6.59
C VAL A 39 15.61 -1.11 -6.10
N TRP A 40 15.63 -2.20 -6.87
CA TRP A 40 15.00 -3.46 -6.47
C TRP A 40 15.53 -4.05 -5.15
N PRO A 41 16.86 -4.25 -4.99
CA PRO A 41 17.40 -4.85 -3.78
C PRO A 41 17.31 -3.94 -2.55
N CYS A 42 17.26 -2.61 -2.70
CA CYS A 42 17.16 -1.71 -1.55
C CYS A 42 15.72 -1.30 -1.22
N CYS A 43 14.87 -0.99 -2.22
CA CYS A 43 13.50 -0.54 -1.94
C CYS A 43 12.61 -1.67 -1.40
N VAL A 44 12.72 -2.90 -1.90
CA VAL A 44 11.83 -3.99 -1.45
C VAL A 44 12.04 -4.30 0.03
N PRO A 45 13.27 -4.48 0.54
CA PRO A 45 13.48 -4.71 1.98
C PRO A 45 13.10 -3.51 2.83
N LEU A 46 13.33 -2.28 2.35
CA LEU A 46 13.03 -1.06 3.10
C LEU A 46 11.52 -0.83 3.23
N LEU A 47 10.77 -1.05 2.15
CA LEU A 47 9.29 -1.03 2.18
C LEU A 47 8.73 -2.15 3.05
N LEU A 48 9.29 -3.36 2.96
CA LEU A 48 8.87 -4.47 3.80
C LEU A 48 9.13 -4.18 5.29
N HIS A 49 10.29 -3.62 5.62
CA HIS A 49 10.61 -3.22 6.99
C HIS A 49 9.65 -2.13 7.50
N GLN A 50 9.36 -1.13 6.68
CA GLN A 50 8.40 -0.08 7.03
C GLN A 50 6.98 -0.66 7.23
N TYR A 51 6.61 -1.65 6.41
CA TYR A 51 5.34 -2.35 6.53
C TYR A 51 5.23 -3.16 7.83
N ILE A 52 6.27 -3.93 8.17
CA ILE A 52 6.32 -4.69 9.44
C ILE A 52 6.17 -3.73 10.62
N ARG A 53 6.94 -2.63 10.64
CA ARG A 53 6.80 -1.61 11.70
C ARG A 53 5.45 -0.90 11.74
N GLY A 54 4.79 -0.74 10.61
CA GLY A 54 3.41 -0.24 10.57
C GLY A 54 2.48 -1.24 11.25
N ARG A 55 2.53 -2.48 10.78
CA ARG A 55 1.68 -3.57 11.25
C ARG A 55 1.87 -3.89 12.74
N ASP A 56 3.10 -3.90 13.25
CA ASP A 56 3.36 -4.13 14.67
C ASP A 56 2.72 -3.07 15.56
N ARG A 57 2.73 -1.79 15.12
CA ARG A 57 2.06 -0.70 15.85
C ARG A 57 0.55 -0.85 15.84
N ASP A 58 -0.03 -1.28 14.71
CA ASP A 58 -1.47 -1.51 14.60
C ASP A 58 -1.93 -2.66 15.51
N PHE A 59 -1.17 -3.76 15.57
CA PHE A 59 -1.45 -4.86 16.48
C PHE A 59 -1.32 -4.46 17.94
N TYR A 60 -0.28 -3.69 18.29
CA TYR A 60 -0.13 -3.18 19.64
C TYR A 60 -1.32 -2.30 20.07
N ALA A 61 -1.80 -1.43 19.19
CA ALA A 61 -2.98 -0.61 19.46
C ALA A 61 -4.25 -1.46 19.67
N LEU A 62 -4.41 -2.53 18.88
CA LEU A 62 -5.51 -3.48 19.02
C LEU A 62 -5.47 -4.24 20.35
N GLU A 63 -4.30 -4.71 20.79
CA GLU A 63 -4.14 -5.36 22.09
C GLU A 63 -4.53 -4.42 23.24
N LEU A 64 -4.08 -3.16 23.15
CA LEU A 64 -4.36 -2.15 24.15
C LEU A 64 -5.86 -1.80 24.20
N LEU A 65 -6.52 -1.77 23.04
CA LEU A 65 -7.96 -1.59 22.94
C LEU A 65 -8.72 -2.79 23.51
N ALA A 66 -8.35 -4.01 23.13
CA ALA A 66 -8.95 -5.24 23.63
C ALA A 66 -8.82 -5.36 25.16
N TYR A 67 -7.66 -5.01 25.70
CA TYR A 67 -7.41 -4.97 27.14
C TYR A 67 -8.35 -3.98 27.85
N LYS A 68 -8.48 -2.76 27.33
CA LYS A 68 -9.38 -1.74 27.89
C LYS A 68 -10.85 -2.09 27.74
N ALA A 69 -11.23 -2.71 26.63
CA ALA A 69 -12.59 -3.18 26.36
C ALA A 69 -12.94 -4.46 27.12
N LYS A 70 -11.98 -5.06 27.86
CA LYS A 70 -12.12 -6.35 28.56
C LYS A 70 -12.65 -7.46 27.66
N ALA A 71 -12.22 -7.45 26.40
CA ALA A 71 -12.65 -8.46 25.45
C ALA A 71 -11.98 -9.81 25.73
N GLU A 72 -12.75 -10.90 25.68
CA GLU A 72 -12.21 -12.24 25.88
C GLU A 72 -11.29 -12.69 24.73
N ARG A 73 -11.52 -12.18 23.50
CA ARG A 73 -10.76 -12.62 22.31
C ARG A 73 -10.39 -11.45 21.40
N ILE A 74 -9.11 -11.37 21.05
CA ILE A 74 -8.57 -10.39 20.09
C ILE A 74 -9.14 -10.63 18.68
N SER A 75 -9.47 -11.90 18.36
CA SER A 75 -10.06 -12.30 17.08
C SER A 75 -11.38 -11.59 16.74
N ASP A 76 -12.07 -11.06 17.76
CA ASP A 76 -13.34 -10.36 17.55
C ASP A 76 -13.12 -8.98 16.92
N TYR A 77 -11.95 -8.37 17.15
CA TYR A 77 -11.55 -7.08 16.59
C TYR A 77 -10.76 -7.22 15.31
N PHE A 78 -9.91 -8.26 15.23
CA PHE A 78 -9.08 -8.51 14.07
C PHE A 78 -9.11 -9.98 13.65
N ASP A 79 -9.66 -10.25 12.47
CA ASP A 79 -9.71 -11.58 11.88
C ASP A 79 -8.80 -11.66 10.65
N CYS A 80 -7.65 -12.35 10.80
CA CYS A 80 -6.69 -12.59 9.72
C CYS A 80 -7.27 -13.40 8.56
N LYS A 81 -8.38 -14.14 8.79
CA LYS A 81 -9.05 -14.94 7.75
C LYS A 81 -9.89 -14.06 6.82
N LYS A 82 -10.26 -12.85 7.26
CA LYS A 82 -10.93 -11.87 6.42
C LYS A 82 -9.87 -11.10 5.63
N GLY A 83 -10.20 -10.77 4.38
CA GLY A 83 -9.29 -10.02 3.51
C GLY A 83 -8.79 -8.73 4.17
N VAL A 84 -7.62 -8.26 3.75
CA VAL A 84 -6.87 -7.15 4.39
C VAL A 84 -7.72 -5.90 4.67
N VAL A 85 -8.72 -5.61 3.81
CA VAL A 85 -9.61 -4.45 3.94
C VAL A 85 -10.71 -4.65 5.01
N GLY A 86 -11.09 -5.90 5.31
CA GLY A 86 -12.18 -6.27 6.21
C GLY A 86 -11.75 -6.93 7.53
N GLY A 87 -10.45 -7.08 7.77
CA GLY A 87 -9.93 -7.69 9.01
C GLY A 87 -10.40 -6.96 10.28
N HIS A 88 -10.57 -5.64 10.21
CA HIS A 88 -10.94 -4.75 11.33
C HIS A 88 -12.43 -4.41 11.40
N TRP A 89 -13.30 -5.23 10.81
CA TRP A 89 -14.74 -4.92 10.62
C TRP A 89 -15.46 -4.52 11.92
N ARG A 90 -15.12 -5.11 13.07
CA ARG A 90 -15.78 -4.81 14.35
C ARG A 90 -15.37 -3.45 14.91
N MET A 91 -14.09 -3.09 14.78
CA MET A 91 -13.59 -1.77 15.17
C MET A 91 -14.17 -0.67 14.27
N GLN A 92 -14.33 -0.93 12.97
CA GLN A 92 -15.01 0.00 12.05
C GLN A 92 -16.47 0.19 12.45
N LYS A 93 -17.17 -0.89 12.78
CA LYS A 93 -18.56 -0.84 13.27
C LYS A 93 -18.69 -0.08 14.59
N ASP A 94 -17.80 -0.33 15.55
CA ASP A 94 -17.84 0.36 16.84
C ASP A 94 -17.55 1.86 16.68
N MET A 95 -16.58 2.22 15.82
CA MET A 95 -16.30 3.61 15.44
C MET A 95 -17.52 4.28 14.78
N GLU A 96 -18.23 3.57 13.91
CA GLU A 96 -19.44 4.07 13.27
C GLU A 96 -20.58 4.29 14.28
N ILE A 97 -20.75 3.38 15.25
CA ILE A 97 -21.72 3.55 16.34
C ILE A 97 -21.38 4.77 17.19
N ILE A 98 -20.11 4.96 17.55
CA ILE A 98 -19.66 6.13 18.32
C ILE A 98 -19.87 7.41 17.50
N PHE A 99 -19.50 7.40 16.23
CA PHE A 99 -19.69 8.53 15.33
C PHE A 99 -21.16 8.90 15.22
N ASN A 100 -22.05 7.92 15.04
CA ASN A 100 -23.49 8.14 14.99
C ASN A 100 -24.06 8.58 16.36
N GLY A 101 -23.50 8.12 17.47
CA GLY A 101 -23.91 8.59 18.81
C GLY A 101 -23.49 10.03 19.12
N VAL A 102 -22.39 10.51 18.52
CA VAL A 102 -21.85 11.87 18.73
C VAL A 102 -22.39 12.87 17.69
N ASN A 103 -22.42 12.47 16.42
CA ASN A 103 -22.77 13.32 15.29
C ASN A 103 -24.16 13.03 14.71
N GLY A 104 -24.75 11.88 15.00
CA GLY A 104 -26.12 11.57 14.65
C GLY A 104 -27.08 12.27 15.63
N LYS A 105 -27.75 13.31 15.12
CA LYS A 105 -29.11 13.65 15.57
C LYS A 105 -30.09 12.73 14.85
#